data_AF-A0A9N9NR31-F1
#
_entry.id   AF-A0A9N9NR31-F1
#
_cell.length_a   1.000
_cell.length_b   1.000
_cell.length_c   1.000
_cell.angle_alpha   90.00
_cell.angle_beta   90.00
_cell.angle_gamma   90.00
#
_symmetry.space_group_name_H-M   'P 1'
#
loop_
_entity.id
_entity.type
_entity.pdbx_description
1 polymer ?
#
loop_
_entity_poly.entity_id
_entity_poly.type
_entity_poly.pdbx_seq_one_letter_code
_entity_poly.pdbx_strand_id
1 'polypeptide(L)'
;VAQELNVPVVNLWKVIMDLVEGNSEFTLKDYLSDGLHLSSLGNEESVNNTLFKALMEVILANWPEMDPEKLPMIQPVWSDVDPENGSEIFKFDDEFICNRFK
;
A
#
# COMPACT_ATOMS: atom_id res chain seq x y z
N VAL A 1 -11.74 19.47 -1.55
CA VAL A 1 -11.77 18.22 -2.34
C VAL A 1 -11.95 16.97 -1.49
N ALA A 2 -10.93 16.39 -0.84
CA ALA A 2 -11.07 15.09 -0.16
C ALA A 2 -12.13 15.07 0.97
N GLN A 3 -12.19 16.14 1.77
CA GLN A 3 -13.22 16.32 2.79
C GLN A 3 -14.65 16.36 2.21
N GLU A 4 -14.84 17.00 1.06
CA GLU A 4 -16.16 17.12 0.40
C GLU A 4 -16.63 15.77 -0.15
N LEU A 5 -15.68 14.91 -0.53
CA LEU A 5 -15.93 13.57 -1.06
C LEU A 5 -15.90 12.48 0.03
N ASN A 6 -15.67 12.85 1.28
CA ASN A 6 -15.50 11.91 2.40
C ASN A 6 -14.43 10.82 2.12
N VAL A 7 -13.31 11.20 1.52
CA VAL A 7 -12.18 10.32 1.25
C VAL A 7 -11.06 10.58 2.25
N PRO A 8 -10.51 9.55 2.93
CA PRO A 8 -9.37 9.68 3.83
C PRO A 8 -8.13 10.26 3.13
N VAL A 9 -7.31 11.00 3.88
CA VAL A 9 -6.11 11.67 3.35
C VAL A 9 -4.89 11.34 4.19
N VAL A 10 -3.80 11.00 3.51
CA VAL A 10 -2.46 10.95 4.10
C VAL A 10 -1.78 12.31 3.90
N ASN A 11 -1.44 12.99 4.99
CA ASN A 11 -0.61 14.20 4.91
C ASN A 11 0.88 13.82 4.94
N LEU A 12 1.39 13.34 3.80
CA LEU A 12 2.76 12.84 3.70
C LEU A 12 3.81 13.93 4.00
N TRP A 13 3.53 15.18 3.63
CA TRP A 13 4.43 16.29 3.94
C TRP A 13 4.62 16.47 5.44
N LYS A 14 3.52 16.44 6.21
CA LYS A 14 3.59 16.52 7.68
C LYS A 14 4.37 15.33 8.25
N VAL A 15 4.12 14.11 7.78
CA VAL A 15 4.84 12.91 8.24
C VAL A 15 6.34 13.09 8.07
N ILE A 16 6.80 13.49 6.86
CA ILE A 16 8.23 13.67 6.58
C ILE A 16 8.81 14.82 7.41
N MET A 17 8.12 15.95 7.52
CA MET A 17 8.63 17.10 8.27
C MET A 17 8.70 16.84 9.78
N ASP A 18 7.71 16.15 10.36
CA ASP A 18 7.74 15.76 11.78
C ASP A 18 8.96 14.86 12.08
N LEU A 19 9.34 13.98 11.15
CA LEU A 19 10.53 13.13 11.27
C LEU A 19 11.83 13.94 11.16
N VAL A 20 11.91 14.88 10.22
CA VAL A 20 13.08 15.75 10.03
C VAL A 20 13.27 16.70 11.22
N GLU A 21 12.18 17.23 11.77
CA GLU A 21 12.22 18.11 12.95
C GLU A 21 12.50 17.33 14.25
N GLY A 22 12.03 16.08 14.32
CA GLY A 22 12.18 15.20 15.50
C GLY A 22 13.48 14.39 15.54
N ASN A 23 14.21 14.27 14.42
CA ASN A 23 15.44 13.47 14.33
C ASN A 23 16.55 14.23 13.61
N SER A 24 17.67 14.49 14.29
CA SER A 24 18.83 15.18 13.71
C SER A 24 19.65 14.35 12.73
N GLU A 25 19.38 13.04 12.61
CA GLU A 25 20.12 12.11 11.73
C GLU A 25 19.71 12.23 10.26
N PHE A 26 18.44 12.59 9.99
CA PHE A 26 17.91 12.67 8.63
C PHE A 26 17.42 14.08 8.31
N THR A 27 17.64 14.48 7.06
CA THR A 27 17.16 15.73 6.48
C THR A 27 16.11 15.46 5.43
N LEU A 28 15.40 16.50 4.97
CA LEU A 28 14.44 16.37 3.87
C LEU A 28 15.07 15.76 2.59
N LYS A 29 16.37 16.00 2.35
CA LYS A 29 17.08 15.46 1.19
C LYS A 29 17.20 13.93 1.23
N ASP A 30 17.21 13.34 2.42
CA ASP A 30 17.33 11.89 2.54
C ASP A 30 16.02 11.18 2.14
N TYR A 31 14.88 11.89 2.23
CA TYR A 31 13.57 11.41 1.81
C TYR A 31 13.24 11.65 0.33
N LEU A 32 14.03 12.47 -0.38
CA LEU A 32 13.79 12.86 -1.78
C LEU A 32 15.03 12.56 -2.64
N SER A 33 14.90 11.70 -3.66
CA SER A 33 16.05 11.27 -4.48
C SER A 33 16.63 12.38 -5.36
N ASP A 34 15.78 13.27 -5.88
CA ASP A 34 16.17 14.38 -6.76
C ASP A 34 15.57 15.73 -6.32
N GLY A 35 15.03 15.78 -5.10
CA GLY A 35 14.31 16.95 -4.57
C GLY A 35 12.82 16.97 -4.89
N LEU A 36 12.29 15.96 -5.62
CA LEU A 36 10.85 15.79 -5.85
C LEU A 36 10.40 14.34 -5.66
N HIS A 37 11.04 13.37 -6.31
CA HIS A 37 10.68 11.97 -6.20
C HIS A 37 11.08 11.42 -4.83
N LEU A 38 10.24 10.57 -4.24
CA LEU A 38 10.57 9.90 -2.99
C LEU A 38 11.79 8.98 -3.18
N SER A 39 12.74 9.07 -2.25
CA SER A 39 13.84 8.12 -2.16
C SER A 39 13.34 6.76 -1.63
N SER A 40 14.23 5.77 -1.48
CA SER A 40 13.89 4.53 -0.77
C SER A 40 13.33 4.85 0.62
N LEU A 41 14.01 5.71 1.38
CA LEU A 41 13.59 6.14 2.72
C LEU A 41 12.23 6.85 2.72
N GLY A 42 11.94 7.64 1.68
CA GLY A 42 10.63 8.29 1.50
C GLY A 42 9.48 7.32 1.22
N ASN A 43 9.77 6.13 0.70
CA ASN A 43 8.78 5.10 0.41
C ASN A 43 8.68 4.02 1.51
N GLU A 44 9.72 3.83 2.33
CA GLU A 44 9.91 2.63 3.13
C GLU A 44 8.99 2.48 4.36
N GLU A 45 8.73 1.22 4.72
CA GLU A 45 8.04 0.82 5.96
C GLU A 45 8.96 0.86 7.20
N SER A 46 10.25 0.53 7.02
CA SER A 46 11.05 -0.13 8.07
C SER A 46 11.63 0.80 9.14
N VAL A 47 12.00 2.05 8.80
CA VAL A 47 12.72 2.92 9.74
C VAL A 47 11.87 4.08 10.26
N ASN A 48 11.09 4.74 9.40
CA ASN A 48 10.51 6.06 9.72
C ASN A 48 9.00 6.17 9.47
N ASN A 49 8.30 5.07 9.16
CA ASN A 49 6.85 5.08 8.90
C ASN A 49 6.42 6.14 7.85
N THR A 50 7.08 6.17 6.69
CA THR A 50 6.82 7.19 5.66
C THR A 50 5.61 6.80 4.79
N LEU A 51 5.71 6.85 3.45
CA LEU A 51 4.55 6.68 2.59
C LEU A 51 3.83 5.35 2.81
N PHE A 52 4.54 4.22 2.76
CA PHE A 52 3.91 2.90 2.84
C PHE A 52 3.09 2.75 4.13
N LYS A 53 3.71 2.99 5.27
CA LYS A 53 3.04 2.76 6.56
C LYS A 53 1.92 3.76 6.83
N ALA A 54 2.13 5.04 6.54
CA ALA A 54 1.08 6.05 6.72
C ALA A 54 -0.14 5.77 5.82
N LEU A 55 0.10 5.28 4.59
CA LEU A 55 -0.96 4.84 3.70
C LEU A 55 -1.68 3.60 4.23
N MET A 56 -0.94 2.57 4.67
CA MET A 56 -1.51 1.35 5.23
C MET A 56 -2.34 1.63 6.49
N GLU A 57 -1.88 2.50 7.39
CA GLU A 57 -2.64 2.91 8.58
C GLU A 57 -3.98 3.56 8.20
N VAL A 58 -3.99 4.43 7.19
CA VAL A 58 -5.23 5.03 6.68
C VAL A 58 -6.13 3.98 6.03
N ILE A 59 -5.59 3.07 5.22
CA ILE A 59 -6.36 1.99 4.60
C ILE A 59 -7.00 1.11 5.67
N LEU A 60 -6.22 0.58 6.62
CA LEU A 60 -6.71 -0.35 7.63
C LEU A 60 -7.69 0.29 8.62
N ALA A 61 -7.57 1.60 8.88
CA ALA A 61 -8.51 2.31 9.73
C ALA A 61 -9.89 2.53 9.08
N ASN A 62 -9.95 2.57 7.75
CA ASN A 62 -11.18 2.87 7.00
C ASN A 62 -11.77 1.65 6.26
N TRP A 63 -10.92 0.69 5.88
CA TRP A 63 -11.23 -0.51 5.12
C TRP A 63 -10.41 -1.71 5.65
N PRO A 64 -10.68 -2.18 6.88
CA PRO A 64 -9.94 -3.28 7.50
C PRO A 64 -10.02 -4.61 6.72
N GLU A 65 -11.03 -4.77 5.86
CA GLU A 65 -11.18 -5.89 4.92
C GLU A 65 -10.15 -5.88 3.79
N MET A 66 -9.48 -4.76 3.56
CA MET A 66 -8.40 -4.60 2.58
C MET A 66 -7.02 -4.88 3.16
N ASP A 67 -6.95 -5.44 4.37
CA ASP A 67 -5.71 -5.86 5.00
C ASP A 67 -5.00 -6.95 4.16
N PRO A 68 -3.80 -6.69 3.62
CA PRO A 68 -3.08 -7.64 2.78
C PRO A 68 -2.87 -9.01 3.44
N GLU A 69 -2.72 -9.03 4.77
CA GLU A 69 -2.53 -10.26 5.54
C GLU A 69 -3.82 -11.08 5.69
N LYS A 70 -4.98 -10.45 5.42
CA LYS A 70 -6.31 -11.08 5.49
C LYS A 70 -6.95 -11.28 4.13
N LEU A 71 -6.41 -10.67 3.07
CA LEU A 71 -6.96 -10.80 1.72
C LEU A 71 -6.82 -12.24 1.23
N PRO A 72 -7.91 -12.86 0.74
CA PRO A 72 -7.82 -14.19 0.15
C PRO A 72 -7.01 -14.11 -1.15
N MET A 73 -6.11 -15.07 -1.34
CA MET A 73 -5.47 -15.26 -2.63
C MET A 73 -6.55 -15.51 -3.69
N ILE A 74 -6.47 -14.77 -4.81
CA ILE A 74 -7.41 -14.93 -5.93
C ILE A 74 -7.25 -16.32 -6.57
N GLN A 75 -6.04 -16.86 -6.52
CA GLN A 75 -5.66 -18.15 -7.08
C GLN A 75 -5.05 -19.03 -6.00
N PRO A 76 -5.12 -20.37 -6.14
CA PRO A 76 -4.45 -21.27 -5.21
C PRO A 76 -2.95 -20.99 -5.16
N VAL A 77 -2.35 -21.29 -4.01
CA VAL A 77 -0.89 -21.29 -3.89
C VAL A 77 -0.31 -22.40 -4.77
N TRP A 78 0.91 -22.21 -5.28
CA TRP A 78 1.52 -23.13 -6.25
C TRP A 78 1.57 -24.59 -5.79
N SER A 79 1.67 -24.83 -4.48
CA SER A 79 1.71 -26.17 -3.88
C SER A 79 0.40 -26.95 -4.03
N ASP A 80 -0.70 -26.23 -4.25
CA ASP A 80 -2.05 -26.79 -4.29
C ASP A 80 -2.54 -26.96 -5.74
N VAL A 81 -1.69 -26.61 -6.72
CA VAL A 81 -1.98 -26.75 -8.14
C VAL A 81 -1.71 -28.16 -8.60
N ASP A 82 -2.71 -28.80 -9.21
CA ASP A 82 -2.54 -30.06 -9.93
C ASP A 82 -1.68 -29.83 -11.18
N PRO A 83 -0.47 -30.41 -11.27
CA PRO A 83 0.42 -30.23 -12.43
C PRO A 83 -0.18 -30.75 -13.73
N GLU A 84 -1.08 -31.75 -13.65
CA GLU A 84 -1.71 -32.35 -14.84
C GLU A 84 -2.88 -31.50 -15.36
N ASN A 85 -3.40 -30.59 -14.53
CA ASN A 85 -4.57 -29.78 -14.85
C ASN A 85 -4.38 -28.28 -14.58
N GLY A 86 -3.13 -27.81 -14.57
CA GLY A 86 -2.77 -26.45 -14.19
C GLY A 86 -3.36 -25.34 -15.07
N SER A 87 -3.87 -25.64 -16.27
CA SER A 87 -4.57 -24.64 -17.10
C SER A 87 -5.90 -24.17 -16.51
N GLU A 88 -6.54 -24.98 -15.67
CA GLU A 88 -7.84 -24.64 -15.09
C GLU A 88 -7.78 -23.50 -14.07
N ILE A 89 -6.62 -23.30 -13.42
CA ILE A 89 -6.44 -22.23 -12.42
C ILE A 89 -6.34 -20.84 -13.07
N PHE A 90 -6.07 -20.73 -14.38
CA PHE A 90 -6.00 -19.44 -15.07
C PHE A 90 -7.34 -18.97 -15.63
N LYS A 91 -8.41 -19.73 -15.40
CA LYS A 91 -9.78 -19.33 -15.76
C LYS A 91 -10.27 -18.35 -14.69
N PHE A 92 -10.16 -17.07 -14.98
CA PHE A 92 -10.83 -16.05 -14.19
C PHE A 92 -12.33 -16.12 -14.47
N ASP A 93 -13.14 -16.06 -13.43
CA ASP A 93 -14.56 -15.83 -13.59
C ASP A 93 -14.74 -14.38 -14.07
N ASP A 94 -15.31 -14.19 -15.27
CA ASP A 94 -15.56 -12.87 -15.84
C ASP A 94 -16.49 -12.03 -14.93
N GLU A 95 -17.36 -12.67 -14.12
CA GLU A 95 -18.14 -11.96 -13.10
C GLU A 95 -17.28 -11.45 -11.95
N PHE A 96 -16.22 -12.18 -11.57
CA PHE A 96 -15.30 -11.78 -10.50
C PHE A 96 -14.53 -10.51 -10.85
N ILE A 97 -14.03 -10.40 -12.08
CA ILE A 97 -13.31 -9.20 -12.54
C ILE A 97 -14.27 -7.99 -12.64
N CYS A 98 -15.48 -8.20 -13.13
CA CYS A 98 -16.42 -7.11 -13.40
C CYS A 98 -17.21 -6.61 -12.17
N ASN A 99 -17.35 -7.40 -11.09
CA ASN A 99 -18.19 -7.03 -9.94
C ASN A 99 -17.41 -6.65 -8.68
N ARG A 100 -16.10 -6.91 -8.59
CA ARG A 100 -15.29 -6.55 -7.39
C ARG A 100 -14.94 -5.07 -7.28
N PHE A 101 -15.08 -4.29 -8.36
CA PHE A 101 -14.70 -2.87 -8.42
C PHE A 101 -15.87 -1.93 -8.79
N LYS A 102 -17.11 -2.40 -8.67
CA LYS A 102 -18.32 -1.56 -8.72
C LYS A 102 -18.76 -1.22 -7.31
#